data_AF-A0A5J4P8Z4-F1
#
_entry.id   AF-A0A5J4P8Z4-F1
#
_cell.length_a   1.000
_cell.length_b   1.000
_cell.length_c   1.000
_cell.angle_alpha   90.00
_cell.angle_beta   90.00
_cell.angle_gamma   90.00
#
_symmetry.space_group_name_H-M   'P 1'
#
loop_
_entity.id
_entity.type
_entity.pdbx_description
1 polymer ?
#
loop_
_entity_poly.entity_id
_entity_poly.type
_entity_poly.pdbx_seq_one_letter_code
_entity_poly.pdbx_strand_id
1 'polypeptide(L)'
;NRQLLARWVYEQGKTDKVAEMIKKKGKTYLVINDYRKLRVLFGKLLAEIQRIKSTGDFDAARQLVETYAVKVDPELHSEILMRYRKLDLAPYKGFVNPVYKPVTDPDGKIVDVEISYEEGYAEQMMRYSSDYSSLPSRN
;
A
#
# COMPACT_ATOMS: atom_id res chain seq x y z
N ASN A 1 8.32 1.11 -4.95
CA ASN A 1 7.97 0.46 -6.23
C ASN A 1 6.85 1.20 -6.99
N ARG A 2 5.71 1.55 -6.38
CA ARG A 2 4.56 2.16 -7.06
C ARG A 2 4.91 3.41 -7.89
N GLN A 3 5.67 4.33 -7.29
CA GLN A 3 6.10 5.56 -7.98
C GLN A 3 6.99 5.27 -9.20
N LEU A 4 7.92 4.32 -9.07
CA LEU A 4 8.79 3.88 -10.18
C LEU A 4 7.95 3.45 -11.38
N LEU A 5 7.02 2.52 -11.15
CA LEU A 5 6.15 2.00 -12.21
C LEU A 5 5.36 3.13 -12.86
N ALA A 6 4.70 3.97 -12.06
CA ALA A 6 3.84 5.04 -12.54
C ALA A 6 4.61 6.11 -13.33
N ARG A 7 5.78 6.56 -12.84
CA ARG A 7 6.58 7.57 -13.54
C ARG A 7 7.23 7.02 -14.79
N TRP A 8 7.74 5.78 -14.77
CA TRP A 8 8.33 5.17 -15.95
C TRP A 8 7.29 5.03 -17.08
N VAL A 9 6.11 4.46 -16.82
CA VAL A 9 5.08 4.32 -17.86
C VAL A 9 4.53 5.67 -18.32
N TYR A 10 4.44 6.67 -17.42
CA TYR A 10 4.05 8.02 -17.78
C TYR A 10 5.06 8.67 -18.74
N GLU A 11 6.36 8.53 -18.48
CA GLU A 11 7.40 9.06 -19.35
C GLU A 11 7.46 8.34 -20.70
N GLN A 12 7.46 7.01 -20.70
CA GLN A 12 7.54 6.21 -21.93
C GLN A 12 6.26 6.31 -22.78
N GLY A 13 5.12 6.62 -22.16
CA GLY A 13 3.85 6.84 -22.84
C GLY A 13 3.60 8.28 -23.29
N LYS A 14 4.52 9.21 -23.02
CA LYS A 14 4.29 10.65 -23.22
C LYS A 14 4.06 11.04 -24.69
N THR A 15 4.84 10.47 -25.61
CA THR A 15 4.73 10.75 -27.06
C THR A 15 3.35 10.38 -27.62
N ASP A 16 2.82 9.25 -27.16
CA ASP A 16 1.52 8.71 -27.57
C ASP A 16 0.36 9.24 -26.71
N LYS A 17 0.63 10.12 -25.75
CA LYS A 17 -0.31 10.61 -24.74
C LYS A 17 -1.07 9.47 -24.05
N VAL A 18 -0.39 8.36 -23.70
CA VAL A 18 -1.02 7.19 -23.05
C VAL A 18 -1.67 7.59 -21.72
N ALA A 19 -1.01 8.47 -20.96
CA ALA A 19 -1.55 9.11 -19.78
C ALA A 19 -1.11 10.58 -19.72
N GLU A 20 -1.95 11.44 -19.17
CA GLU A 20 -1.73 12.89 -19.08
C GLU A 20 -2.12 13.40 -17.69
N MET A 21 -1.34 14.36 -17.17
CA MET A 21 -1.75 15.13 -15.99
C MET A 21 -2.42 16.42 -16.44
N ILE A 22 -3.72 16.55 -16.18
CA ILE A 22 -4.50 17.76 -16.49
C ILE A 22 -4.79 18.55 -15.23
N LYS A 23 -4.86 19.88 -15.34
CA LYS A 23 -5.22 20.76 -14.23
C LYS A 23 -6.59 21.38 -14.48
N LYS A 24 -7.54 21.12 -13.57
CA LYS A 24 -8.90 21.69 -13.62
C LYS A 24 -9.17 22.42 -12.30
N LYS A 25 -9.47 23.72 -12.39
CA LYS A 25 -9.73 24.59 -11.21
C LYS A 25 -8.64 24.48 -10.13
N GLY A 26 -7.38 24.52 -10.56
CA GLY A 26 -6.22 24.44 -9.66
C GLY A 26 -5.91 23.04 -9.12
N LYS A 27 -6.67 22.01 -9.47
CA LYS A 27 -6.46 20.63 -9.03
C LYS A 27 -5.91 19.76 -10.16
N THR A 28 -4.87 19.00 -9.89
CA THR A 28 -4.25 18.08 -10.83
C THR A 28 -4.96 16.72 -10.82
N TYR A 29 -5.18 16.17 -12.01
CA TYR A 29 -5.81 14.86 -12.24
C TYR A 29 -4.98 14.07 -13.23
N LEU A 30 -4.78 12.79 -12.94
CA LEU A 30 -4.20 11.85 -13.90
C LEU A 30 -5.32 11.29 -14.77
N VAL A 31 -5.18 11.40 -16.08
CA VAL A 31 -6.09 10.84 -17.10
C VAL A 31 -5.33 9.78 -17.87
N ILE A 32 -5.96 8.62 -18.06
CA ILE A 32 -5.42 7.53 -18.89
C ILE A 32 -6.23 7.51 -20.18
N ASN A 33 -5.57 7.74 -21.31
CA ASN A 33 -6.22 7.80 -22.62
C ASN A 33 -6.21 6.43 -23.34
N ASP A 34 -5.20 5.59 -23.09
CA ASP A 34 -5.09 4.26 -23.72
C ASP A 34 -4.59 3.20 -22.74
N TYR A 35 -5.54 2.43 -22.19
CA TYR A 35 -5.25 1.32 -21.28
C TYR A 35 -4.53 0.15 -21.94
N ARG A 36 -4.71 -0.08 -23.25
CA ARG A 36 -4.04 -1.17 -23.96
C ARG A 36 -2.57 -0.86 -24.13
N LYS A 37 -2.23 0.35 -24.57
CA LYS A 37 -0.84 0.81 -24.62
C LYS A 37 -0.21 0.85 -23.23
N LEU A 38 -0.94 1.29 -22.21
CA LEU A 38 -0.45 1.27 -20.82
C LEU A 38 -0.07 -0.15 -20.37
N ARG A 39 -0.89 -1.16 -20.68
CA ARG A 39 -0.57 -2.57 -20.40
C ARG A 39 0.71 -3.02 -21.11
N VAL A 40 0.90 -2.63 -22.38
CA VAL A 40 2.14 -2.94 -23.13
C VAL A 40 3.36 -2.32 -22.46
N LEU A 41 3.27 -1.07 -22.00
CA LEU A 41 4.35 -0.41 -21.26
C LEU A 41 4.69 -1.13 -19.95
N PHE A 42 3.68 -1.58 -19.19
CA PHE A 42 3.93 -2.42 -18.01
C PHE A 42 4.67 -3.72 -18.37
N GLY A 43 4.31 -4.37 -19.47
CA GLY A 43 4.99 -5.56 -19.95
C GLY A 43 6.47 -5.31 -20.28
N LYS A 44 6.79 -4.19 -20.95
CA LYS A 44 8.17 -3.78 -21.24
C LYS A 44 8.97 -3.56 -19.97
N LEU A 45 8.40 -2.85 -18.99
CA LEU A 45 9.06 -2.60 -17.71
C LEU A 45 9.25 -3.87 -16.89
N LEU A 46 8.28 -4.79 -16.93
CA LEU A 46 8.39 -6.10 -16.28
C LEU A 46 9.55 -6.91 -16.87
N ALA A 47 9.67 -6.95 -18.21
CA ALA A 47 10.77 -7.64 -18.87
C ALA A 47 12.12 -7.06 -18.44
N GLU A 48 12.24 -5.74 -18.36
CA GLU A 48 13.49 -5.09 -17.94
C GLU A 48 13.81 -5.33 -16.46
N ILE A 49 12.83 -5.20 -15.55
CA ILE A 49 13.03 -5.51 -14.13
C ILE A 49 13.43 -6.98 -13.95
N GLN A 50 12.80 -7.89 -14.70
CA GLN A 50 13.13 -9.31 -14.64
C GLN A 50 14.56 -9.56 -15.15
N ARG A 51 14.96 -8.94 -16.27
CA ARG A 51 16.35 -9.00 -16.77
C ARG A 51 17.33 -8.57 -15.69
N ILE A 52 17.13 -7.36 -15.14
CA ILE A 52 17.97 -6.78 -14.07
C ILE A 52 18.12 -7.75 -12.90
N LYS A 53 17.00 -8.29 -12.40
CA LYS A 53 17.01 -9.24 -11.27
C LYS A 53 17.74 -10.53 -11.63
N SER A 54 17.48 -11.09 -12.80
CA SER A 54 18.04 -12.38 -13.24
C SER A 54 19.53 -12.31 -13.56
N THR A 55 20.04 -11.15 -13.99
CA THR A 55 21.46 -10.97 -14.31
C THR A 55 22.26 -10.30 -13.19
N GLY A 56 21.62 -9.91 -12.08
CA GLY A 56 22.28 -9.24 -10.96
C GLY A 56 22.79 -7.83 -11.31
N ASP A 57 22.11 -7.13 -12.21
CA ASP A 57 22.54 -5.83 -12.75
C ASP A 57 22.24 -4.69 -11.75
N PHE A 58 23.15 -4.52 -10.78
CA PHE A 58 23.00 -3.54 -9.71
C PHE A 58 22.92 -2.10 -10.21
N ASP A 59 23.76 -1.73 -11.19
CA ASP A 59 23.80 -0.35 -11.67
C ASP A 59 22.52 0.04 -12.41
N ALA A 60 21.99 -0.86 -13.26
CA ALA A 60 20.69 -0.62 -13.89
C ALA A 60 19.56 -0.53 -12.86
N ALA A 61 19.59 -1.37 -11.82
CA ALA A 61 18.62 -1.30 -10.72
C ALA A 61 18.69 0.04 -9.99
N ARG A 62 19.90 0.48 -9.63
CA ARG A 62 20.15 1.77 -8.96
C ARG A 62 19.65 2.93 -9.80
N GLN A 63 20.02 2.97 -11.09
CA GLN A 63 19.60 4.03 -12.00
C GLN A 63 18.06 4.09 -12.11
N LEU A 64 17.40 2.95 -12.31
CA LEU A 64 15.94 2.89 -12.41
C LEU A 64 15.25 3.41 -11.14
N VAL A 65 15.76 3.07 -9.96
CA VAL A 65 15.23 3.52 -8.67
C VAL A 65 15.48 5.02 -8.46
N GLU A 66 16.71 5.50 -8.62
CA GLU A 66 17.06 6.90 -8.37
C GLU A 66 16.35 7.86 -9.34
N THR A 67 16.16 7.45 -10.60
CA THR A 67 15.45 8.25 -11.60
C THR A 67 13.95 8.34 -11.31
N TYR A 68 13.28 7.21 -11.07
CA TYR A 68 11.81 7.17 -11.09
C TYR A 68 11.15 7.00 -9.72
N ALA A 69 11.84 6.47 -8.71
CA ALA A 69 11.22 6.08 -7.44
C ALA A 69 11.38 7.08 -6.29
N VAL A 70 12.35 8.00 -6.38
CA VAL A 70 12.79 8.83 -5.22
C VAL A 70 12.27 10.27 -5.30
N LYS A 71 12.35 10.90 -6.48
CA LYS A 71 12.10 12.34 -6.61
C LYS A 71 10.61 12.66 -6.53
N VAL A 72 10.23 13.48 -5.55
CA VAL A 72 8.86 13.99 -5.37
C VAL A 72 8.78 15.42 -5.88
N ASP A 73 7.72 15.73 -6.63
CA ASP A 73 7.44 17.10 -7.09
C ASP A 73 6.86 17.90 -5.91
N PRO A 74 7.54 18.96 -5.43
CA PRO A 74 7.10 19.71 -4.26
C PRO A 74 5.76 20.43 -4.45
N GLU A 75 5.48 20.94 -5.66
CA GLU A 75 4.24 21.65 -5.95
C GLU A 75 3.06 20.70 -5.95
N LEU A 76 3.19 19.57 -6.66
CA LEU A 76 2.17 18.54 -6.70
C LEU A 76 1.95 17.92 -5.31
N HIS A 77 3.04 17.69 -4.56
CA HIS A 77 2.95 17.15 -3.21
C HIS A 77 2.17 18.07 -2.27
N SER A 78 2.48 19.38 -2.28
CA SER A 78 1.76 20.38 -1.50
C SER A 78 0.27 20.44 -1.87
N GLU A 79 -0.04 20.40 -3.17
CA GLU A 79 -1.42 20.36 -3.67
C GLU A 79 -2.20 19.15 -3.12
N ILE A 80 -1.61 17.95 -3.20
CA ILE A 80 -2.25 16.71 -2.75
C ILE A 80 -2.44 16.73 -1.22
N LEU A 81 -1.47 17.20 -0.45
CA LEU A 81 -1.61 17.35 1.02
C LEU A 81 -2.76 18.29 1.39
N MET A 82 -2.86 19.45 0.73
CA MET A 82 -3.95 20.41 0.99
C MET A 82 -5.32 19.83 0.65
N ARG A 83 -5.42 19.03 -0.42
CA ARG A 83 -6.68 18.37 -0.82
C ARG A 83 -7.05 17.24 0.13
N TYR A 84 -6.08 16.42 0.53
CA TYR A 84 -6.30 15.25 1.37
C TYR A 84 -6.66 15.62 2.80
N ARG A 85 -6.05 16.68 3.37
CA ARG A 85 -6.36 17.17 4.72
C ARG A 85 -7.84 17.53 4.91
N LYS A 86 -8.53 17.96 3.85
CA LYS A 86 -9.97 18.31 3.91
C LYS A 86 -10.89 17.09 4.09
N LEU A 87 -10.37 15.88 3.90
CA LEU A 87 -11.15 14.64 4.03
C LEU A 87 -11.15 14.10 5.46
N ASP A 88 -10.27 14.60 6.34
CA ASP A 88 -10.10 14.13 7.71
C ASP A 88 -9.92 12.59 7.83
N LEU A 89 -9.13 12.03 6.90
CA LEU A 89 -8.88 10.59 6.83
C LEU A 89 -7.50 10.25 7.37
N ALA A 90 -7.46 9.35 8.36
CA ALA A 90 -6.22 8.73 8.79
C ALA A 90 -5.53 8.01 7.60
N PRO A 91 -4.24 8.28 7.32
CA PRO A 91 -3.51 7.73 6.17
C PRO A 91 -3.17 6.25 6.32
N TYR A 92 -3.16 5.74 7.54
CA TYR A 92 -2.90 4.34 7.87
C TYR A 92 -4.14 3.73 8.51
N LYS A 93 -4.38 2.45 8.24
CA LYS A 93 -5.48 1.67 8.79
C LYS A 93 -4.90 0.55 9.63
N GLY A 94 -5.55 0.26 10.75
CA GLY A 94 -5.29 -0.91 11.57
C GLY A 94 -6.60 -1.69 11.73
N PHE A 95 -6.47 -2.95 12.15
CA PHE A 95 -7.60 -3.82 12.45
C PHE A 95 -7.45 -4.36 13.87
N VAL A 96 -8.58 -4.57 14.53
CA VAL A 96 -8.67 -5.37 15.76
C VAL A 96 -9.14 -6.78 15.39
N ASN A 97 -8.64 -7.79 16.07
CA ASN A 97 -9.09 -9.16 15.87
C ASN A 97 -10.44 -9.37 16.60
N PRO A 98 -11.25 -10.33 16.14
CA PRO A 98 -12.37 -10.81 16.94
C PRO A 98 -11.91 -11.60 18.18
N VAL A 99 -12.84 -11.75 19.13
CA VAL A 99 -12.67 -12.61 20.30
C VAL A 99 -13.34 -13.96 20.03
N TYR A 100 -12.57 -15.04 20.14
CA TYR A 100 -13.08 -16.41 20.05
C TYR A 100 -13.29 -16.98 21.46
N LYS A 101 -14.45 -17.58 21.71
CA LYS A 101 -14.80 -18.20 22.99
C LYS A 101 -15.28 -19.64 22.79
N PRO A 102 -14.61 -20.66 23.37
CA PRO A 102 -15.11 -22.03 23.32
C PRO A 102 -16.37 -22.16 24.20
N VAL A 103 -17.38 -22.85 23.68
CA VAL A 103 -18.60 -23.25 24.42
C VAL A 103 -18.45 -24.73 24.79
N THR A 104 -18.60 -25.06 26.07
CA THR A 104 -18.44 -26.42 26.58
C THR A 104 -19.74 -26.98 27.13
N ASP A 105 -19.94 -28.29 26.97
CA ASP A 105 -20.98 -29.04 27.68
C ASP A 105 -20.63 -29.20 29.18
N PRO A 106 -21.54 -29.75 30.02
CA PRO A 106 -21.27 -29.96 31.45
C PRO A 106 -20.07 -30.88 31.75
N ASP A 107 -19.69 -31.74 30.80
CA ASP A 107 -18.55 -32.66 30.91
C ASP A 107 -17.23 -31.99 30.46
N GLY A 108 -17.28 -30.71 30.06
CA GLY A 108 -16.12 -29.92 29.63
C GLY A 108 -15.70 -30.15 28.18
N LYS A 109 -16.49 -30.88 27.39
CA LYS A 109 -16.22 -31.09 25.96
C LYS A 109 -16.67 -29.87 25.18
N ILE A 110 -15.81 -29.37 24.30
CA ILE A 110 -16.15 -28.25 23.41
C ILE A 110 -17.23 -28.70 22.44
N VAL A 111 -18.33 -27.96 22.39
CA VAL A 111 -19.47 -28.18 21.49
C VAL A 111 -19.60 -27.09 20.43
N ASP A 112 -19.05 -25.90 20.67
CA ASP A 112 -19.03 -24.80 19.70
C ASP A 112 -17.89 -23.80 20.00
N VAL A 113 -17.65 -22.85 19.09
CA VAL A 113 -16.79 -21.69 19.30
C VAL A 113 -17.48 -20.43 18.80
N GLU A 114 -17.83 -19.55 19.74
CA GLU A 114 -18.46 -18.27 19.44
C GLU A 114 -17.43 -17.21 19.02
N ILE A 115 -17.84 -16.30 18.14
CA ILE A 115 -17.03 -15.19 17.65
C ILE A 115 -17.71 -13.87 18.01
N SER A 116 -16.98 -12.95 18.65
CA SER A 116 -17.44 -11.59 18.94
C SER A 116 -16.56 -10.52 18.30
N TYR A 117 -17.18 -9.42 17.88
CA TYR A 117 -16.55 -8.23 17.29
C TYR A 117 -16.77 -6.98 18.15
N GLU A 118 -17.16 -7.15 19.41
CA GLU A 118 -17.55 -6.05 20.31
C GLU A 118 -16.35 -5.36 20.97
N GLU A 119 -15.16 -5.95 20.88
CA GLU A 119 -13.96 -5.44 21.54
C GLU A 119 -13.29 -4.31 20.75
N GLY A 120 -13.01 -3.20 21.43
CA GLY A 120 -12.27 -2.07 20.89
C GLY A 120 -10.75 -2.25 20.96
N TYR A 121 -10.02 -1.26 20.41
CA TYR A 121 -8.55 -1.32 20.35
C TYR A 121 -7.90 -1.34 21.73
N ALA A 122 -8.36 -0.50 22.66
CA ALA A 122 -7.73 -0.37 23.97
C ALA A 122 -7.96 -1.64 24.81
N GLU A 123 -9.18 -2.16 24.80
CA GLU A 123 -9.57 -3.38 25.48
C GLU A 123 -8.76 -4.57 24.97
N GLN A 124 -8.69 -4.72 23.65
CA GLN A 124 -7.94 -5.81 23.02
C GLN A 124 -6.45 -5.75 23.39
N MET A 125 -5.83 -4.57 23.32
CA MET A 125 -4.41 -4.43 23.64
C MET A 125 -4.12 -4.75 25.11
N MET A 126 -4.98 -4.31 26.03
CA MET A 126 -4.85 -4.65 27.46
C MET A 126 -5.01 -6.15 27.71
N ARG A 127 -6.00 -6.79 27.08
CA ARG A 127 -6.21 -8.25 27.17
C ARG A 127 -5.01 -9.03 26.63
N TYR A 128 -4.45 -8.63 25.49
CA TYR A 128 -3.24 -9.27 24.95
C TYR A 128 -2.02 -9.10 25.85
N SER A 129 -1.82 -7.91 26.42
CA SER A 129 -0.74 -7.66 27.36
C SER A 129 -0.90 -8.45 28.67
N SER A 130 -2.13 -8.67 29.14
CA SER A 130 -2.42 -9.44 30.35
C SER A 130 -2.27 -10.94 30.13
N ASP A 131 -2.98 -11.48 29.13
CA ASP A 131 -3.23 -12.93 29.05
C ASP A 131 -2.26 -13.65 28.11
N TYR A 132 -1.63 -12.92 27.19
CA TYR A 132 -0.81 -13.49 26.10
C TYR A 132 0.63 -12.95 26.06
N SER A 133 1.07 -12.18 27.06
CA SER A 133 2.43 -11.65 27.15
C SER A 133 3.38 -12.59 27.92
N SER A 134 3.78 -13.70 27.29
CA SER A 134 4.58 -14.74 27.95
C SER A 134 6.10 -14.48 28.00
N LEU A 135 6.60 -13.45 27.33
CA LEU A 135 8.03 -13.13 27.33
C LEU A 135 8.42 -12.30 28.56
N PRO A 136 9.60 -12.53 29.16
CA PRO A 136 10.10 -11.69 30.25
C PRO A 136 10.40 -10.28 29.73
N SER A 137 10.37 -9.29 30.63
CA SER A 137 10.70 -7.90 30.29
C SER A 137 12.16 -7.71 29.85
N ARG A 138 13.04 -8.68 30.18
CA ARG A 138 14.44 -8.72 29.73
C ARG A 138 14.74 -10.11 29.16
N ASN A 139 15.09 -10.13 27.87
CA ASN A 139 15.50 -11.32 27.11
C ASN A 139 16.99 -11.27 26.81
#